data_AF-A0A1X0P5G9-F1
#
_entry.id   AF-A0A1X0P5G9-F1
#
_cell.length_a   1.000
_cell.length_b   1.000
_cell.length_c   1.000
_cell.angle_alpha   90.00
_cell.angle_beta   90.00
_cell.angle_gamma   90.00
#
_symmetry.space_group_name_H-M   'P 1'
#
loop_
_entity.id
_entity.type
_entity.pdbx_description
1 polymer ?
#
loop_
_entity_poly.entity_id
_entity_poly.type
_entity_poly.pdbx_seq_one_letter_code
_entity_poly.pdbx_strand_id
1 'polypeptide(L)'
;MTTMFVQLRGVVYLLVLLQFCVCVCLAGVSGAKSEVEQAEGGLKRWLEDVEKQLPGAKSCQNVWEEHNKKYKEQADRVVNLTKEMEEIVRKTKELGKKWEPSGSSVAEQADAEEMIAFVDTVSKNVSENKKVIAAARLTVEEARKLVDCTTFLGNLEDLITDNKKENLNYWKGELEEEIKKSLTIERQESIRELIRKSKETEDDVGKLVDKLRLNKVRSAGYSREVIMNLGNATDAVQTAVEKFESLKEEVEKKKSGFKEKVDELRKTRVSVTARRQISTVEPKVSSNESGEYPAKEVEWKATAGGSSGASPVTGASGREYGVPLNTNEIVQKLNEEVEKEKKILEQKKIEEKKALEEKIKAEIRRKEEEERARLAAEEERAAKERARVAEEEKKAAEEKARQDEERARMEAEKKAKEEKARLEAERLAKEKAKQKKKDGSSPALVHSSLILLVLSVLGCTLVC
;
A
#
# COMPACT_ATOMS: atom_id res chain seq x y z
N MET A 1 42.45 42.16 50.41
CA MET A 1 41.77 42.33 49.10
C MET A 1 41.92 41.12 48.17
N THR A 2 42.93 40.26 48.32
CA THR A 2 43.12 39.07 47.47
C THR A 2 42.14 37.92 47.74
N THR A 3 41.54 37.84 48.94
CA THR A 3 40.57 36.80 49.32
C THR A 3 39.19 36.96 48.66
N MET A 4 38.75 38.20 48.36
CA MET A 4 37.50 38.42 47.62
C MET A 4 37.60 38.00 46.15
N PHE A 5 38.81 38.09 45.54
CA PHE A 5 39.02 37.68 44.15
C PHE A 5 38.94 36.15 43.96
N VAL A 6 39.27 35.37 44.99
CA VAL A 6 39.16 33.90 44.95
C VAL A 6 37.69 33.47 45.03
N GLN A 7 36.88 34.14 45.84
CA GLN A 7 35.44 33.88 45.93
C GLN A 7 34.69 34.24 44.64
N LEU A 8 35.04 35.36 44.00
CA LEU A 8 34.48 35.74 42.70
C LEU A 8 34.81 34.74 41.59
N ARG A 9 36.03 34.18 41.56
CA ARG A 9 36.39 33.14 40.59
C ARG A 9 35.57 31.87 40.79
N GLY A 10 35.33 31.44 42.03
CA GLY A 10 34.49 30.28 42.34
C GLY A 10 33.06 30.42 41.81
N VAL A 11 32.45 31.60 41.96
CA VAL A 11 31.10 31.88 41.46
C VAL A 11 31.05 31.89 39.93
N VAL A 12 32.07 32.43 39.25
CA VAL A 12 32.15 32.40 37.79
C VAL A 12 32.26 30.97 37.25
N TYR A 13 33.08 30.11 37.86
CA TYR A 13 33.15 28.69 37.46
C TYR A 13 31.82 27.96 37.68
N LEU A 14 31.12 28.24 38.77
CA LEU A 14 29.80 27.67 39.05
C LEU A 14 28.76 28.14 38.04
N LEU A 15 28.74 29.42 37.67
CA LEU A 15 27.82 29.94 36.66
C LEU A 15 28.11 29.37 35.27
N VAL A 16 29.38 29.20 34.90
CA VAL A 16 29.76 28.57 33.62
C VAL A 16 29.35 27.10 33.60
N LEU A 17 29.55 26.35 34.70
CA LEU A 17 29.09 24.96 34.82
C LEU A 17 27.58 24.85 34.75
N LEU A 18 26.85 25.74 35.44
CA LEU A 18 25.39 25.74 35.45
C LEU A 18 24.83 26.11 34.07
N GLN A 19 25.47 27.05 33.37
CA GLN A 19 25.15 27.36 31.98
C GLN A 19 25.45 26.20 31.05
N PHE A 20 26.56 25.47 31.24
CA PHE A 20 26.87 24.26 30.46
C PHE A 20 25.85 23.15 30.72
N CYS A 21 25.45 22.91 31.97
CA CYS A 21 24.41 21.94 32.31
C CYS A 21 23.06 22.31 31.72
N VAL A 22 22.66 23.58 31.78
CA VAL A 22 21.43 24.06 31.14
C VAL A 22 21.51 23.89 29.62
N CYS A 23 22.64 24.23 28.99
CA CYS A 23 22.83 24.02 27.55
C CYS A 23 22.77 22.55 27.13
N VAL A 24 23.33 21.62 27.91
CA VAL A 24 23.29 20.17 27.64
C VAL A 24 21.87 19.62 27.83
N CYS A 25 21.16 20.04 28.89
CA CYS A 25 19.76 19.64 29.11
C CYS A 25 18.82 20.23 28.04
N LEU A 26 19.04 21.49 27.61
CA LEU A 26 18.25 22.11 26.55
C LEU A 26 18.55 21.48 25.18
N ALA A 27 19.81 21.11 24.91
CA ALA A 27 20.20 20.46 23.65
C ALA A 27 19.56 19.09 23.47
N GLY A 28 19.26 18.37 24.56
CA GLY A 28 18.50 17.10 24.52
C GLY A 28 17.00 17.28 24.21
N VAL A 29 16.45 18.48 24.42
CA VAL A 29 15.01 18.75 24.29
C VAL A 29 14.66 19.58 23.04
N SER A 30 15.59 20.38 22.51
CA SER A 30 15.25 21.40 21.49
C SER A 30 15.58 21.03 20.04
N GLY A 31 16.01 19.81 19.72
CA GLY A 31 16.49 19.47 18.37
C GLY A 31 16.03 18.13 17.80
N ALA A 32 15.61 17.17 18.63
CA ALA A 32 15.03 15.94 18.14
C ALA A 32 13.56 16.21 17.79
N LYS A 33 13.22 16.14 16.50
CA LYS A 33 11.81 15.96 16.11
C LYS A 33 11.23 14.84 16.94
N SER A 34 10.01 15.00 17.44
CA SER A 34 9.37 13.93 18.20
C SER A 34 9.37 12.64 17.35
N GLU A 35 9.48 11.49 18.00
CA GLU A 35 9.46 10.18 17.32
C GLU A 35 8.21 10.06 16.41
N VAL A 36 7.11 10.68 16.84
CA VAL A 36 5.86 10.85 16.07
C VAL A 36 6.05 11.66 14.79
N GLU A 37 6.68 12.84 14.85
CA GLU A 37 6.96 13.66 13.66
C GLU A 37 7.91 12.94 12.69
N GLN A 38 8.87 12.19 13.22
CA GLN A 38 9.77 11.37 12.42
C GLN A 38 9.01 10.23 11.74
N ALA A 39 8.13 9.53 12.46
CA ALA A 39 7.29 8.46 11.92
C ALA A 39 6.32 8.97 10.85
N GLU A 40 5.61 10.08 11.11
CA GLU A 40 4.73 10.72 10.14
C GLU A 40 5.51 11.15 8.89
N GLY A 41 6.67 11.79 9.08
CA GLY A 41 7.53 12.22 7.98
C GLY A 41 8.12 11.06 7.17
N GLY A 42 8.43 9.94 7.83
CA GLY A 42 8.89 8.71 7.17
C GLY A 42 7.79 8.08 6.31
N LEU A 43 6.59 7.95 6.87
CA LEU A 43 5.45 7.36 6.18
C LEU A 43 4.99 8.20 4.99
N LYS A 44 4.98 9.54 5.13
CA LYS A 44 4.70 10.46 4.01
C LYS A 44 5.74 10.36 2.90
N ARG A 45 7.05 10.34 3.24
CA ARG A 45 8.12 10.18 2.24
C ARG A 45 8.00 8.86 1.49
N TRP A 46 7.74 7.76 2.19
CA TRP A 46 7.52 6.46 1.53
C TRP A 46 6.32 6.49 0.59
N LEU A 47 5.19 7.08 1.01
CA LEU A 47 4.02 7.27 0.15
C LEU A 47 4.35 8.12 -1.09
N GLU A 48 5.08 9.21 -0.94
CA GLU A 48 5.51 10.06 -2.06
C GLU A 48 6.42 9.30 -3.03
N ASP A 49 7.33 8.48 -2.52
CA ASP A 49 8.23 7.68 -3.37
C ASP A 49 7.47 6.59 -4.12
N VAL A 50 6.49 5.92 -3.48
CA VAL A 50 5.58 5.00 -4.18
C VAL A 50 4.78 5.74 -5.24
N GLU A 51 4.18 6.88 -4.92
CA GLU A 51 3.35 7.67 -5.84
C GLU A 51 4.12 8.14 -7.09
N LYS A 52 5.44 8.37 -6.98
CA LYS A 52 6.31 8.67 -8.14
C LYS A 52 6.49 7.46 -9.06
N GLN A 53 6.61 6.26 -8.50
CA GLN A 53 6.89 5.03 -9.27
C GLN A 53 5.62 4.37 -9.82
N LEU A 54 4.48 4.53 -9.14
CA LEU A 54 3.24 3.80 -9.41
C LEU A 54 2.72 3.98 -10.86
N PRO A 55 2.68 5.20 -11.45
CA PRO A 55 2.21 5.37 -12.82
C PRO A 55 3.07 4.64 -13.85
N GLY A 56 4.41 4.70 -13.69
CA GLY A 56 5.36 3.98 -14.54
C GLY A 56 5.19 2.48 -14.46
N ALA A 57 5.07 1.95 -13.24
CA ALA A 57 4.91 0.52 -12.99
C ALA A 57 3.57 -0.03 -13.52
N LYS A 58 2.47 0.69 -13.33
CA LYS A 58 1.15 0.30 -13.88
C LYS A 58 1.12 0.35 -15.41
N SER A 59 1.68 1.40 -16.00
CA SER A 59 1.84 1.50 -17.46
C SER A 59 2.64 0.31 -18.00
N CYS A 60 3.76 -0.03 -17.36
CA CYS A 60 4.53 -1.23 -17.68
C CYS A 60 3.72 -2.51 -17.56
N GLN A 61 2.90 -2.67 -16.51
CA GLN A 61 2.05 -3.84 -16.34
C GLN A 61 1.07 -3.99 -17.52
N ASN A 62 0.36 -2.92 -17.89
CA ASN A 62 -0.63 -2.92 -18.96
C ASN A 62 0.01 -3.26 -20.32
N VAL A 63 1.11 -2.58 -20.66
CA VAL A 63 1.83 -2.82 -21.92
C VAL A 63 2.42 -4.23 -21.96
N TRP A 64 2.98 -4.74 -20.85
CA TRP A 64 3.49 -6.11 -20.80
C TRP A 64 2.40 -7.15 -21.00
N GLU A 65 1.22 -6.99 -20.39
CA GLU A 65 0.11 -7.93 -20.53
C GLU A 65 -0.37 -8.02 -21.98
N GLU A 66 -0.54 -6.88 -22.64
CA GLU A 66 -0.90 -6.81 -24.06
C GLU A 66 0.15 -7.51 -24.94
N HIS A 67 1.43 -7.17 -24.74
CA HIS A 67 2.51 -7.74 -25.54
C HIS A 67 2.72 -9.23 -25.25
N ASN A 68 2.59 -9.68 -24.00
CA ASN A 68 2.71 -11.10 -23.66
C ASN A 68 1.66 -11.97 -24.38
N LYS A 69 0.45 -11.43 -24.61
CA LYS A 69 -0.55 -12.12 -25.43
C LYS A 69 -0.08 -12.26 -26.88
N LYS A 70 0.43 -11.18 -27.49
CA LYS A 70 1.00 -11.21 -28.85
C LYS A 70 2.19 -12.16 -28.93
N TYR A 71 3.04 -12.19 -27.90
CA TYR A 71 4.24 -13.00 -27.87
C TYR A 71 3.91 -14.49 -27.86
N LYS A 72 2.90 -14.87 -27.07
CA LYS A 72 2.37 -16.23 -27.07
C LYS A 72 1.85 -16.63 -28.46
N GLU A 73 1.01 -15.79 -29.07
CA GLU A 73 0.46 -16.08 -30.40
C GLU A 73 1.57 -16.22 -31.47
N GLN A 74 2.62 -15.41 -31.39
CA GLN A 74 3.77 -15.53 -32.29
C GLN A 74 4.63 -16.76 -31.99
N ALA A 75 4.83 -17.13 -30.71
CA ALA A 75 5.50 -18.35 -30.33
C ALA A 75 4.79 -19.58 -30.94
N ASP A 76 3.47 -19.66 -30.79
CA ASP A 76 2.65 -20.74 -31.36
C ASP A 76 2.81 -20.82 -32.89
N ARG A 77 2.80 -19.68 -33.59
CA ARG A 77 3.02 -19.62 -35.05
C ARG A 77 4.40 -20.12 -35.45
N VAL A 78 5.45 -19.74 -34.71
CA VAL A 78 6.83 -20.14 -35.01
C VAL A 78 7.04 -21.63 -34.69
N VAL A 79 6.41 -22.17 -33.65
CA VAL A 79 6.42 -23.61 -33.36
C VAL A 79 5.81 -24.40 -34.51
N ASN A 80 4.66 -23.97 -35.03
CA ASN A 80 4.03 -24.63 -36.17
C ASN A 80 4.88 -24.54 -37.44
N LEU A 81 5.46 -23.36 -37.71
CA LEU A 81 6.43 -23.16 -38.78
C LEU A 81 7.61 -24.13 -38.66
N THR A 82 8.13 -24.32 -37.45
CA THR A 82 9.27 -25.23 -37.22
C THR A 82 8.91 -26.66 -37.61
N LYS A 83 7.74 -27.16 -37.19
CA LYS A 83 7.25 -28.50 -37.55
C LYS A 83 7.07 -28.66 -39.05
N GLU A 84 6.53 -27.65 -39.74
CA GLU A 84 6.40 -27.67 -41.20
C GLU A 84 7.77 -27.75 -41.90
N MET A 85 8.76 -27.01 -41.40
CA MET A 85 10.11 -27.02 -41.97
C MET A 85 10.86 -28.32 -41.69
N GLU A 86 10.66 -28.94 -40.51
CA GLU A 86 11.19 -30.26 -40.19
C GLU A 86 10.61 -31.35 -41.11
N GLU A 87 9.31 -31.28 -41.39
CA GLU A 87 8.63 -32.17 -42.32
C GLU A 87 9.16 -32.01 -43.76
N ILE A 88 9.45 -30.77 -44.17
CA ILE A 88 10.13 -30.49 -45.44
C ILE A 88 11.49 -31.18 -45.48
N VAL A 89 12.32 -31.02 -44.44
CA VAL A 89 13.64 -31.65 -44.38
C VAL A 89 13.54 -33.17 -44.43
N ARG A 90 12.56 -33.76 -43.74
CA ARG A 90 12.32 -35.21 -43.77
C ARG A 90 12.03 -35.68 -45.20
N LYS A 91 11.10 -35.02 -45.89
CA LYS A 91 10.76 -35.34 -47.29
C LYS A 91 11.94 -35.10 -48.25
N THR A 92 12.71 -34.02 -48.07
CA THR A 92 13.94 -33.77 -48.85
C THR A 92 14.93 -34.93 -48.69
N LYS A 93 15.10 -35.44 -47.46
CA LYS A 93 15.98 -36.59 -47.18
C LYS A 93 15.46 -37.87 -47.83
N GLU A 94 14.14 -38.09 -47.83
CA GLU A 94 13.52 -39.26 -48.47
C GLU A 94 13.68 -39.23 -49.99
N LEU A 95 13.37 -38.10 -50.63
CA LEU A 95 13.58 -37.92 -52.08
C LEU A 95 15.06 -38.06 -52.44
N GLY A 96 15.95 -37.47 -51.65
CA GLY A 96 17.39 -37.59 -51.86
C GLY A 96 17.95 -39.01 -51.68
N LYS A 97 17.25 -39.90 -50.96
CA LYS A 97 17.59 -41.32 -50.87
C LYS A 97 17.03 -42.14 -52.03
N LYS A 98 15.83 -41.79 -52.51
CA LYS A 98 15.23 -42.42 -53.70
C LYS A 98 16.05 -42.14 -54.96
N TRP A 99 16.69 -40.98 -55.01
CA TRP A 99 17.62 -40.60 -56.07
C TRP A 99 18.94 -41.36 -55.97
N GLU A 100 18.90 -42.65 -56.28
CA GLU A 100 20.07 -43.44 -56.66
C GLU A 100 20.01 -43.65 -58.18
N PRO A 101 21.10 -43.40 -58.94
CA PRO A 101 21.11 -43.62 -60.37
C PRO A 101 20.87 -45.12 -60.67
N SER A 102 19.63 -45.49 -60.96
CA SER A 102 19.23 -46.88 -61.18
C SER A 102 19.55 -47.36 -62.59
N GLY A 103 20.02 -46.48 -63.48
CA GLY A 103 20.31 -46.78 -64.88
C GLY A 103 19.05 -46.86 -65.76
N SER A 104 17.85 -46.77 -65.18
CA SER A 104 16.58 -46.71 -65.90
C SER A 104 16.16 -45.25 -66.14
N SER A 105 16.24 -44.81 -67.40
CA SER A 105 15.99 -43.40 -67.78
C SER A 105 14.57 -42.91 -67.44
N VAL A 106 13.56 -43.79 -67.48
CA VAL A 106 12.16 -43.42 -67.25
C VAL A 106 11.88 -43.16 -65.77
N ALA A 107 12.40 -44.02 -64.88
CA ALA A 107 12.23 -43.85 -63.43
C ALA A 107 12.98 -42.59 -62.93
N GLU A 108 14.21 -42.40 -63.42
CA GLU A 108 15.03 -41.22 -63.09
C GLU A 108 14.37 -39.91 -63.53
N GLN A 109 13.67 -39.91 -64.67
CA GLN A 109 12.95 -38.72 -65.13
C GLN A 109 11.77 -38.40 -64.19
N ALA A 110 10.97 -39.40 -63.81
CA ALA A 110 9.85 -39.23 -62.89
C ALA A 110 10.28 -38.70 -61.51
N ASP A 111 11.35 -39.26 -60.95
CA ASP A 111 11.91 -38.81 -59.67
C ASP A 111 12.43 -37.36 -59.76
N ALA A 112 12.99 -36.95 -60.91
CA ALA A 112 13.44 -35.58 -61.14
C ALA A 112 12.26 -34.61 -61.18
N GLU A 113 11.11 -35.02 -61.75
CA GLU A 113 9.90 -34.22 -61.74
C GLU A 113 9.34 -34.05 -60.33
N GLU A 114 9.32 -35.13 -59.53
CA GLU A 114 8.90 -35.09 -58.12
C GLU A 114 9.80 -34.14 -57.31
N MET A 115 11.12 -34.21 -57.51
CA MET A 115 12.07 -33.29 -56.85
C MET A 115 11.85 -31.84 -57.23
N ILE A 116 11.66 -31.54 -58.52
CA ILE A 116 11.39 -30.16 -58.98
C ILE A 116 10.10 -29.62 -58.37
N ALA A 117 9.03 -30.40 -58.40
CA ALA A 117 7.75 -30.00 -57.81
C ALA A 117 7.86 -29.81 -56.28
N PHE A 118 8.68 -30.63 -55.63
CA PHE A 118 8.93 -30.49 -54.20
C PHE A 118 9.76 -29.24 -53.88
N VAL A 119 10.79 -28.90 -54.68
CA VAL A 119 11.55 -27.65 -54.52
C VAL A 119 10.62 -26.43 -54.66
N ASP A 120 9.68 -26.43 -55.60
CA ASP A 120 8.68 -25.34 -55.72
C ASP A 120 7.82 -25.22 -54.46
N THR A 121 7.39 -26.36 -53.91
CA THR A 121 6.61 -26.40 -52.67
C THR A 121 7.40 -25.81 -51.52
N VAL A 122 8.69 -26.15 -51.40
CA VAL A 122 9.58 -25.59 -50.38
C VAL A 122 9.79 -24.09 -50.58
N SER A 123 10.07 -23.65 -51.80
CA SER A 123 10.22 -22.22 -52.14
C SER A 123 8.98 -21.41 -51.79
N LYS A 124 7.79 -21.93 -52.12
CA LYS A 124 6.51 -21.31 -51.78
C LYS A 124 6.33 -21.23 -50.26
N ASN A 125 6.54 -22.33 -49.53
CA ASN A 125 6.40 -22.36 -48.08
C ASN A 125 7.38 -21.41 -47.38
N VAL A 126 8.64 -21.34 -47.83
CA VAL A 126 9.62 -20.39 -47.27
C VAL A 126 9.22 -18.94 -47.56
N SER A 127 8.70 -18.67 -48.76
CA SER A 127 8.23 -17.33 -49.14
C SER A 127 7.01 -16.88 -48.33
N GLU A 128 6.00 -17.74 -48.18
CA GLU A 128 4.80 -17.48 -47.39
C GLU A 128 5.14 -17.25 -45.91
N ASN A 129 6.09 -18.02 -45.38
CA ASN A 129 6.52 -17.93 -43.99
C ASN A 129 7.50 -16.78 -43.69
N LYS A 130 7.98 -16.05 -44.71
CA LYS A 130 8.81 -14.86 -44.54
C LYS A 130 8.15 -13.81 -43.64
N LYS A 131 6.83 -13.66 -43.75
CA LYS A 131 6.04 -12.72 -42.92
C LYS A 131 6.01 -13.15 -41.46
N VAL A 132 5.85 -14.45 -41.19
CA VAL A 132 5.86 -15.02 -39.82
C VAL A 132 7.22 -14.80 -39.17
N ILE A 133 8.31 -15.06 -39.90
CA ILE A 133 9.68 -14.83 -39.41
C ILE A 133 9.95 -13.36 -39.14
N ALA A 134 9.49 -12.46 -40.03
CA ALA A 134 9.64 -11.02 -39.84
C ALA A 134 8.85 -10.54 -38.61
N ALA A 135 7.61 -10.99 -38.43
CA ALA A 135 6.77 -10.66 -37.28
C ALA A 135 7.37 -11.19 -35.97
N ALA A 136 7.84 -12.43 -35.96
CA ALA A 136 8.48 -13.04 -34.79
C ALA A 136 9.77 -12.31 -34.39
N ARG A 137 10.56 -11.83 -35.34
CA ARG A 137 11.74 -10.99 -35.07
C ARG A 137 11.36 -9.64 -34.47
N LEU A 138 10.37 -8.98 -35.05
CA LEU A 138 9.84 -7.72 -34.50
C LEU A 138 9.43 -7.93 -33.04
N THR A 139 8.69 -9.00 -32.78
CA THR A 139 8.21 -9.41 -31.45
C THR A 139 9.35 -9.56 -30.43
N VAL A 140 10.46 -10.19 -30.81
CA VAL A 140 11.65 -10.32 -29.94
C VAL A 140 12.28 -8.97 -29.63
N GLU A 141 12.36 -8.06 -30.61
CA GLU A 141 12.92 -6.72 -30.39
C GLU A 141 12.00 -5.86 -29.53
N GLU A 142 10.69 -5.96 -29.70
CA GLU A 142 9.71 -5.35 -28.79
C GLU A 142 9.92 -5.84 -27.35
N ALA A 143 10.13 -7.15 -27.15
CA ALA A 143 10.35 -7.72 -25.82
C ALA A 143 11.62 -7.18 -25.17
N ARG A 144 12.65 -6.89 -25.96
CA ARG A 144 13.87 -6.24 -25.47
C ARG A 144 13.64 -4.80 -25.03
N LYS A 145 12.71 -4.07 -25.64
CA LYS A 145 12.39 -2.69 -25.19
C LYS A 145 11.64 -2.68 -23.86
N LEU A 146 10.85 -3.71 -23.59
CA LEU A 146 10.20 -3.87 -22.30
C LEU A 146 11.18 -4.26 -21.18
N VAL A 147 12.48 -4.45 -21.46
CA VAL A 147 13.52 -4.57 -20.41
C VAL A 147 13.52 -3.36 -19.50
N ASP A 148 13.29 -2.17 -20.02
CA ASP A 148 13.36 -0.94 -19.24
C ASP A 148 12.27 -0.90 -18.14
N CYS A 149 11.17 -1.66 -18.31
CA CYS A 149 10.18 -1.90 -17.25
C CYS A 149 10.74 -2.64 -16.02
N THR A 150 11.88 -3.31 -16.14
CA THR A 150 12.57 -3.91 -14.99
C THR A 150 13.11 -2.88 -14.02
N THR A 151 13.34 -1.63 -14.47
CA THR A 151 13.72 -0.51 -13.60
C THR A 151 12.60 -0.18 -12.61
N PHE A 152 11.36 -0.09 -13.10
CA PHE A 152 10.19 0.16 -12.25
C PHE A 152 9.94 -1.00 -11.28
N LEU A 153 10.11 -2.23 -11.75
CA LEU A 153 10.04 -3.40 -10.88
C LEU A 153 11.08 -3.31 -9.76
N GLY A 154 12.36 -3.04 -10.08
CA GLY A 154 13.42 -2.92 -9.09
C GLY A 154 13.15 -1.80 -8.07
N ASN A 155 12.75 -0.61 -8.55
CA ASN A 155 12.41 0.51 -7.67
C ASN A 155 11.26 0.17 -6.71
N LEU A 156 10.23 -0.55 -7.18
CA LEU A 156 9.13 -0.97 -6.32
C LEU A 156 9.55 -2.09 -5.35
N GLU A 157 10.37 -3.05 -5.80
CA GLU A 157 10.93 -4.10 -4.95
C GLU A 157 11.74 -3.50 -3.79
N ASP A 158 12.57 -2.49 -4.07
CA ASP A 158 13.35 -1.78 -3.06
C ASP A 158 12.46 -1.13 -1.99
N LEU A 159 11.31 -0.57 -2.39
CA LEU A 159 10.34 0.06 -1.50
C LEU A 159 9.57 -0.93 -0.60
N ILE A 160 9.56 -2.23 -0.95
CA ILE A 160 8.89 -3.30 -0.18
C ILE A 160 9.86 -4.35 0.37
N THR A 161 11.16 -4.04 0.41
CA THR A 161 12.16 -4.87 1.10
C THR A 161 11.80 -5.06 2.57
N ASP A 162 12.27 -6.15 3.17
CA ASP A 162 11.96 -6.48 4.58
C ASP A 162 12.39 -5.35 5.53
N ASN A 163 13.55 -4.74 5.30
CA ASN A 163 13.99 -3.55 6.06
C ASN A 163 13.02 -2.37 5.91
N LYS A 164 12.52 -2.08 4.70
CA LYS A 164 11.52 -1.01 4.51
C LYS A 164 10.20 -1.35 5.16
N LYS A 165 9.76 -2.62 5.13
CA LYS A 165 8.56 -3.09 5.83
C LYS A 165 8.68 -2.98 7.34
N GLU A 166 9.83 -3.32 7.91
CA GLU A 166 10.11 -3.13 9.34
C GLU A 166 10.02 -1.66 9.73
N ASN A 167 10.60 -0.75 8.94
CA ASN A 167 10.48 0.69 9.14
C ASN A 167 9.03 1.17 9.05
N LEU A 168 8.26 0.69 8.07
CA LEU A 168 6.84 1.01 7.93
C LEU A 168 6.03 0.54 9.14
N ASN A 169 6.29 -0.67 9.63
CA ASN A 169 5.61 -1.22 10.80
C ASN A 169 5.96 -0.44 12.07
N TYR A 170 7.24 -0.06 12.23
CA TYR A 170 7.68 0.82 13.29
C TYR A 170 6.95 2.17 13.25
N TRP A 171 6.94 2.86 12.10
CA TRP A 171 6.25 4.15 11.97
C TRP A 171 4.75 4.04 12.21
N LYS A 172 4.09 2.99 11.71
CA LYS A 172 2.67 2.74 11.97
C LYS A 172 2.43 2.54 13.47
N GLY A 173 3.29 1.79 14.17
CA GLY A 173 3.20 1.55 15.61
C GLY A 173 3.29 2.84 16.44
N GLU A 174 4.29 3.68 16.17
CA GLU A 174 4.45 4.98 16.85
C GLU A 174 3.24 5.89 16.64
N LEU A 175 2.70 5.91 15.42
CA LEU A 175 1.52 6.68 15.07
C LEU A 175 0.24 6.12 15.72
N GLU A 176 0.11 4.80 15.88
CA GLU A 176 -0.99 4.16 16.60
C GLU A 176 -0.97 4.49 18.11
N GLU A 177 0.22 4.59 18.71
CA GLU A 177 0.37 5.08 20.09
C GLU A 177 0.04 6.57 20.23
N GLU A 178 0.42 7.40 19.25
CA GLU A 178 0.05 8.82 19.25
C GLU A 178 -1.47 9.03 19.15
N ILE A 179 -2.18 8.22 18.36
CA ILE A 179 -3.65 8.28 18.30
C ILE A 179 -4.27 8.11 19.69
N LYS A 180 -3.70 7.25 20.54
CA LYS A 180 -4.20 7.02 21.91
C LYS A 180 -3.94 8.21 22.84
N LYS A 181 -2.86 8.96 22.60
CA LYS A 181 -2.41 10.10 23.43
C LYS A 181 -3.02 11.44 22.99
N SER A 182 -3.25 11.61 21.68
CA SER A 182 -3.70 12.88 21.11
C SER A 182 -5.10 13.27 21.62
N LEU A 183 -5.25 14.54 22.00
CA LEU A 183 -6.52 15.11 22.48
C LEU A 183 -7.42 15.60 21.33
N THR A 184 -6.85 15.95 20.17
CA THR A 184 -7.61 16.50 19.06
C THR A 184 -8.06 15.41 18.09
N ILE A 185 -9.34 15.44 17.75
CA ILE A 185 -10.00 14.51 16.82
C ILE A 185 -9.38 14.63 15.43
N GLU A 186 -9.14 15.86 14.99
CA GLU A 186 -8.55 16.16 13.69
C GLU A 186 -7.18 15.48 13.51
N ARG A 187 -6.33 15.52 14.54
CA ARG A 187 -5.03 14.87 14.52
C ARG A 187 -5.17 13.35 14.51
N GLN A 188 -6.06 12.79 15.32
CA GLN A 188 -6.32 11.34 15.34
C GLN A 188 -6.79 10.83 13.97
N GLU A 189 -7.78 11.48 13.35
CA GLU A 189 -8.31 11.10 12.05
C GLU A 189 -7.27 11.26 10.94
N SER A 190 -6.47 12.34 10.96
CA SER A 190 -5.38 12.52 10.00
C SER A 190 -4.32 11.41 10.10
N ILE A 191 -3.94 10.98 11.31
CA ILE A 191 -2.98 9.88 11.49
C ILE A 191 -3.61 8.54 11.06
N ARG A 192 -4.85 8.26 11.45
CA ARG A 192 -5.58 7.04 11.03
C ARG A 192 -5.64 6.91 9.53
N GLU A 193 -5.95 8.00 8.84
CA GLU A 193 -6.01 8.04 7.39
C GLU A 193 -4.63 7.77 6.75
N LEU A 194 -3.56 8.35 7.30
CA LEU A 194 -2.20 8.12 6.82
C LEU A 194 -1.80 6.64 6.98
N ILE A 195 -2.08 6.02 8.14
CA ILE A 195 -1.85 4.59 8.38
C ILE A 195 -2.67 3.75 7.40
N ARG A 196 -3.96 4.04 7.25
CA ARG A 196 -4.85 3.32 6.32
C ARG A 196 -4.33 3.39 4.89
N LYS A 197 -4.02 4.59 4.39
CA LYS A 197 -3.47 4.82 3.06
C LYS A 197 -2.16 4.07 2.86
N SER A 198 -1.28 4.05 3.86
CA SER A 198 -0.02 3.31 3.76
C SER A 198 -0.23 1.79 3.66
N LYS A 199 -1.17 1.21 4.41
CA LYS A 199 -1.49 -0.23 4.36
C LYS A 199 -2.09 -0.62 3.02
N GLU A 200 -3.02 0.18 2.50
CA GLU A 200 -3.62 -0.04 1.17
C GLU A 200 -2.58 0.07 0.05
N THR A 201 -1.72 1.10 0.13
CA THR A 201 -0.66 1.32 -0.85
C THR A 201 0.37 0.19 -0.82
N GLU A 202 0.71 -0.34 0.36
CA GLU A 202 1.64 -1.46 0.50
C GLU A 202 1.10 -2.74 -0.16
N ASP A 203 -0.18 -3.06 0.07
CA ASP A 203 -0.85 -4.20 -0.56
C ASP A 203 -0.95 -4.04 -2.09
N ASP A 204 -1.32 -2.84 -2.56
CA ASP A 204 -1.38 -2.53 -3.99
C ASP A 204 0.01 -2.66 -4.66
N VAL A 205 1.06 -2.13 -4.04
CA VAL A 205 2.44 -2.26 -4.53
C VAL A 205 2.89 -3.71 -4.54
N GLY A 206 2.61 -4.49 -3.49
CA GLY A 206 2.94 -5.91 -3.43
C GLY A 206 2.31 -6.69 -4.58
N LYS A 207 1.00 -6.51 -4.80
CA LYS A 207 0.29 -7.13 -5.94
C LYS A 207 0.86 -6.69 -7.29
N LEU A 208 1.21 -5.42 -7.44
CA LEU A 208 1.80 -4.89 -8.68
C LEU A 208 3.18 -5.50 -8.95
N VAL A 209 4.04 -5.61 -7.94
CA VAL A 209 5.35 -6.27 -8.04
C VAL A 209 5.20 -7.72 -8.49
N ASP A 210 4.27 -8.47 -7.89
CA ASP A 210 4.04 -9.87 -8.27
C ASP A 210 3.56 -10.01 -9.72
N LYS A 211 2.67 -9.13 -10.18
CA LYS A 211 2.23 -9.09 -11.58
C LYS A 211 3.36 -8.75 -12.54
N LEU A 212 4.19 -7.76 -12.20
CA LEU A 212 5.35 -7.37 -13.01
C LEU A 212 6.40 -8.49 -13.08
N ARG A 213 6.65 -9.20 -11.97
CA ARG A 213 7.51 -10.41 -11.95
C ARG A 213 6.97 -11.48 -12.87
N LEU A 214 5.68 -11.80 -12.77
CA LEU A 214 5.03 -12.79 -13.62
C LEU A 214 5.12 -12.40 -15.11
N ASN A 215 4.88 -11.14 -15.43
CA ASN A 215 4.97 -10.61 -16.79
C ASN A 215 6.37 -10.67 -17.35
N LYS A 216 7.40 -10.33 -16.55
CA LYS A 216 8.81 -10.47 -16.91
C LYS A 216 9.16 -11.91 -17.24
N VAL A 217 8.78 -12.87 -16.39
CA VAL A 217 9.05 -14.31 -16.59
C VAL A 217 8.35 -14.82 -17.85
N ARG A 218 7.08 -14.48 -18.05
CA ARG A 218 6.31 -14.86 -19.26
C ARG A 218 6.94 -14.29 -20.52
N SER A 219 7.28 -12.99 -20.51
CA SER A 219 7.90 -12.31 -21.66
C SER A 219 9.23 -12.95 -22.04
N ALA A 220 10.07 -13.27 -21.05
CA ALA A 220 11.33 -13.98 -21.26
C ALA A 220 11.11 -15.39 -21.82
N GLY A 221 10.12 -16.12 -21.27
CA GLY A 221 9.75 -17.46 -21.73
C GLY A 221 9.32 -17.48 -23.20
N TYR A 222 8.35 -16.65 -23.58
CA TYR A 222 7.87 -16.56 -24.95
C TYR A 222 8.96 -16.07 -25.90
N SER A 223 9.76 -15.09 -25.50
CA SER A 223 10.87 -14.59 -26.33
C SER A 223 11.91 -15.68 -26.60
N ARG A 224 12.26 -16.47 -25.57
CA ARG A 224 13.18 -17.61 -25.71
C ARG A 224 12.60 -18.66 -26.64
N GLU A 225 11.33 -18.99 -26.49
CA GLU A 225 10.63 -19.95 -27.35
C GLU A 225 10.61 -19.49 -28.81
N VAL A 226 10.30 -18.21 -29.07
CA VAL A 226 10.34 -17.62 -30.41
C VAL A 226 11.75 -17.70 -30.99
N ILE A 227 12.79 -17.28 -30.25
CA ILE A 227 14.18 -17.30 -30.72
C ILE A 227 14.62 -18.74 -31.06
N MET A 228 14.35 -19.69 -30.16
CA MET A 228 14.74 -21.08 -30.32
C MET A 228 14.07 -21.70 -31.55
N ASN A 229 12.74 -21.58 -31.67
CA ASN A 229 12.00 -22.16 -32.78
C ASN A 229 12.32 -21.45 -34.11
N LEU A 230 12.56 -20.13 -34.11
CA LEU A 230 13.07 -19.43 -35.30
C LEU A 230 14.44 -19.96 -35.73
N GLY A 231 15.33 -20.25 -34.77
CA GLY A 231 16.60 -20.92 -35.02
C GLY A 231 16.39 -22.27 -35.71
N ASN A 232 15.59 -23.15 -35.09
CA ASN A 232 15.29 -24.48 -35.61
C ASN A 232 14.68 -24.44 -37.02
N ALA A 233 13.68 -23.58 -37.24
CA ALA A 233 13.06 -23.42 -38.56
C ALA A 233 14.07 -22.93 -39.61
N THR A 234 14.94 -21.98 -39.25
CA THR A 234 15.99 -21.48 -40.14
C THR A 234 17.01 -22.57 -40.49
N ASP A 235 17.36 -23.41 -39.51
CA ASP A 235 18.33 -24.50 -39.63
C ASP A 235 17.77 -25.65 -40.49
N ALA A 236 16.47 -25.93 -40.34
CA ALA A 236 15.75 -26.87 -41.18
C ALA A 236 15.76 -26.41 -42.65
N VAL A 237 15.40 -25.15 -42.93
CA VAL A 237 15.46 -24.59 -44.29
C VAL A 237 16.89 -24.64 -44.85
N GLN A 238 17.89 -24.35 -44.00
CA GLN A 238 19.31 -24.47 -44.35
C GLN A 238 19.68 -25.87 -44.82
N THR A 239 19.28 -26.87 -44.05
CA THR A 239 19.57 -28.27 -44.30
C THR A 239 18.92 -28.73 -45.60
N ALA A 240 17.67 -28.31 -45.84
CA ALA A 240 16.97 -28.59 -47.08
C ALA A 240 17.68 -27.98 -48.30
N VAL A 241 18.08 -26.70 -48.22
CA VAL A 241 18.81 -26.00 -49.29
C VAL A 241 20.14 -26.68 -49.59
N GLU A 242 20.95 -27.00 -48.57
CA GLU A 242 22.24 -27.69 -48.78
C GLU A 242 22.05 -29.05 -49.43
N LYS A 243 21.00 -29.78 -49.06
CA LYS A 243 20.71 -31.08 -49.66
C LYS A 243 20.29 -30.92 -51.13
N PHE A 244 19.45 -29.95 -51.48
CA PHE A 244 19.11 -29.67 -52.87
C PHE A 244 20.33 -29.17 -53.68
N GLU A 245 21.20 -28.34 -53.08
CA GLU A 245 22.45 -27.91 -53.72
C GLU A 245 23.36 -29.11 -54.02
N SER A 246 23.44 -30.10 -53.13
CA SER A 246 24.24 -31.32 -53.37
C SER A 246 23.74 -32.15 -54.55
N LEU A 247 22.43 -32.11 -54.83
CA LEU A 247 21.80 -32.85 -55.93
C LEU A 247 21.69 -32.04 -57.23
N LYS A 248 22.06 -30.76 -57.18
CA LYS A 248 21.81 -29.75 -58.22
C LYS A 248 22.30 -30.17 -59.60
N GLU A 249 23.57 -30.56 -59.72
CA GLU A 249 24.18 -30.89 -61.01
C GLU A 249 23.76 -32.29 -61.52
N GLU A 250 23.30 -33.18 -60.64
CA GLU A 250 22.85 -34.53 -61.03
C GLU A 250 21.42 -34.51 -61.58
N VAL A 251 20.51 -33.84 -60.88
CA VAL A 251 19.10 -33.72 -61.30
C VAL A 251 18.98 -32.85 -62.55
N GLU A 252 19.78 -31.78 -62.67
CA GLU A 252 19.75 -30.87 -63.84
C GLU A 252 20.08 -31.60 -65.16
N LYS A 253 20.97 -32.61 -65.12
CA LYS A 253 21.29 -33.44 -66.30
C LYS A 253 20.10 -34.24 -66.80
N LYS A 254 19.14 -34.54 -65.92
CA LYS A 254 17.95 -35.34 -66.22
C LYS A 254 16.75 -34.47 -66.55
N LYS A 255 16.61 -33.33 -65.87
CA LYS A 255 15.55 -32.36 -66.12
C LYS A 255 16.04 -30.94 -65.86
N SER A 256 16.01 -30.13 -66.92
CA SER A 256 16.44 -28.73 -66.87
C SER A 256 15.56 -27.88 -65.95
N GLY A 257 16.14 -26.85 -65.34
CA GLY A 257 15.44 -25.87 -64.52
C GLY A 257 15.41 -26.19 -63.02
N PHE A 258 15.94 -27.34 -62.60
CA PHE A 258 16.15 -27.64 -61.18
C PHE A 258 17.18 -26.68 -60.57
N LYS A 259 18.28 -26.45 -61.28
CA LYS A 259 19.36 -25.51 -60.93
C LYS A 259 18.84 -24.11 -60.60
N GLU A 260 18.00 -23.56 -61.47
CA GLU A 260 17.41 -22.23 -61.31
C GLU A 260 16.54 -22.14 -60.05
N LYS A 261 15.69 -23.15 -59.80
CA LYS A 261 14.82 -23.22 -58.64
C LYS A 261 15.58 -23.35 -57.32
N VAL A 262 16.65 -24.15 -57.30
CA VAL A 262 17.52 -24.25 -56.14
C VAL A 262 18.22 -22.92 -55.86
N ASP A 263 18.65 -22.19 -56.90
CA ASP A 263 19.25 -20.86 -56.75
C ASP A 263 18.23 -19.80 -56.27
N GLU A 264 16.98 -19.87 -56.72
CA GLU A 264 15.89 -19.02 -56.22
C GLU A 264 15.58 -19.29 -54.74
N LEU A 265 15.51 -20.57 -54.36
CA LEU A 265 15.33 -20.98 -52.97
C LEU A 265 16.48 -20.47 -52.10
N ARG A 266 17.73 -20.59 -52.58
CA ARG A 266 18.93 -20.07 -51.90
C ARG A 266 18.85 -18.55 -51.69
N LYS A 267 18.45 -17.78 -52.71
CA LYS A 267 18.27 -16.32 -52.60
C LYS A 267 17.21 -15.97 -51.56
N THR A 268 16.08 -16.68 -51.58
CA THR A 268 14.99 -16.49 -50.60
C THR A 268 15.48 -16.78 -49.18
N ARG A 269 16.23 -17.86 -49.00
CA ARG A 269 16.87 -18.24 -47.73
C ARG A 269 17.80 -17.15 -47.19
N VAL A 270 18.66 -16.54 -48.01
CA VAL A 270 19.59 -15.48 -47.55
C VAL A 270 18.82 -14.33 -46.91
N SER A 271 17.67 -13.95 -47.50
CA SER A 271 16.81 -12.91 -46.92
C SER A 271 16.23 -13.29 -45.56
N VAL A 272 16.06 -14.59 -45.30
CA VAL A 272 15.61 -15.14 -44.02
C VAL A 272 16.78 -15.27 -43.04
N THR A 273 17.96 -15.75 -43.46
CA THR A 273 19.10 -16.09 -42.58
C THR A 273 19.96 -14.90 -42.15
N ALA A 274 19.96 -13.78 -42.87
CA ALA A 274 20.86 -12.62 -42.64
C ALA A 274 20.76 -11.95 -41.25
N ARG A 275 19.98 -12.47 -40.29
CA ARG A 275 19.85 -11.94 -38.93
C ARG A 275 20.24 -12.91 -37.80
N ARG A 276 20.88 -14.05 -38.11
CA ARG A 276 21.16 -15.17 -37.19
C ARG A 276 22.11 -14.85 -36.01
N GLN A 277 22.68 -13.64 -35.89
CA GLN A 277 23.52 -13.25 -34.74
C GLN A 277 22.70 -12.73 -33.55
N ILE A 278 21.74 -13.52 -33.08
CA ILE A 278 21.20 -13.36 -31.72
C ILE A 278 22.00 -14.33 -30.86
N SER A 279 23.21 -13.94 -30.42
CA SER A 279 23.98 -14.78 -29.50
C SER A 279 23.30 -14.79 -28.15
N THR A 280 22.89 -15.96 -27.67
CA THR A 280 22.47 -16.20 -26.30
C THR A 280 23.66 -16.00 -25.35
N VAL A 281 23.90 -14.77 -24.93
CA VAL A 281 24.78 -14.40 -23.83
C VAL A 281 23.95 -14.40 -22.55
N GLU A 282 24.23 -15.35 -21.65
CA GLU A 282 23.62 -15.33 -20.32
C GLU A 282 23.80 -13.95 -19.68
N PRO A 283 22.72 -13.28 -19.24
CA PRO A 283 22.83 -11.94 -18.70
C PRO A 283 23.57 -11.99 -17.37
N LYS A 284 24.83 -11.53 -17.37
CA LYS A 284 25.55 -11.19 -16.14
C LYS A 284 24.98 -9.89 -15.62
N VAL A 285 24.10 -9.98 -14.62
CA VAL A 285 23.62 -8.81 -13.87
C VAL A 285 24.80 -8.30 -13.04
N SER A 286 25.40 -7.19 -13.49
CA SER A 286 26.40 -6.46 -12.72
C SER A 286 25.71 -5.73 -11.58
N SER A 287 25.76 -6.28 -10.37
CA SER A 287 25.15 -5.73 -9.15
C SER A 287 26.00 -4.65 -8.47
N ASN A 288 26.59 -3.72 -9.23
CA ASN A 288 27.46 -2.71 -8.66
C ASN A 288 26.80 -1.32 -8.66
N GLU A 289 26.99 -0.65 -7.52
CA GLU A 289 26.64 0.74 -7.17
C GLU A 289 25.25 0.96 -6.55
N SER A 290 25.18 0.70 -5.24
CA SER A 290 24.19 1.22 -4.30
C SER A 290 24.39 2.72 -4.05
N GLY A 291 24.23 3.54 -5.10
CA GLY A 291 24.11 5.00 -4.96
C GLY A 291 22.66 5.38 -4.66
N GLU A 292 22.43 6.31 -3.73
CA GLU A 292 21.14 7.00 -3.62
C GLU A 292 20.87 7.74 -4.94
N TYR A 293 20.14 7.11 -5.86
CA TYR A 293 19.66 7.80 -7.04
C TYR A 293 18.48 8.68 -6.63
N PRO A 294 18.56 10.01 -6.78
CA PRO A 294 17.39 10.85 -6.57
C PRO A 294 16.30 10.37 -7.51
N ALA A 295 15.09 10.16 -6.99
CA ALA A 295 13.92 9.75 -7.75
C ALA A 295 13.61 10.80 -8.83
N LYS A 296 14.21 10.65 -10.02
CA LYS A 296 13.93 11.47 -11.19
C LYS A 296 12.53 11.16 -11.69
N GLU A 297 11.86 12.19 -12.18
CA GLU A 297 10.54 12.05 -12.78
C GLU A 297 10.57 11.06 -13.95
N VAL A 298 9.54 10.22 -14.02
CA VAL A 298 9.44 9.12 -14.98
C VAL A 298 9.18 9.69 -16.37
N GLU A 299 10.23 9.78 -17.17
CA GLU A 299 10.14 10.13 -18.59
C GLU A 299 10.85 9.04 -19.40
N TRP A 300 10.10 8.36 -20.27
CA TRP A 300 10.68 7.36 -21.16
C TRP A 300 11.37 8.06 -22.31
N LYS A 301 12.68 8.23 -22.17
CA LYS A 301 13.51 8.74 -23.27
C LYS A 301 13.77 7.61 -24.24
N ALA A 302 13.49 7.83 -25.52
CA ALA A 302 14.00 6.98 -26.58
C ALA A 302 15.52 7.10 -26.57
N THR A 303 16.22 6.24 -25.81
CA THR A 303 17.68 6.19 -25.85
C THR A 303 18.07 5.60 -27.20
N ALA A 304 18.42 6.49 -28.12
CA ALA A 304 18.99 6.15 -29.42
C ALA A 304 20.42 5.60 -29.31
N GLY A 305 21.04 5.65 -28.11
CA GLY A 305 22.39 5.17 -27.86
C GLY A 305 22.41 3.70 -27.44
N GLY A 306 23.04 2.85 -28.25
CA GLY A 306 23.20 1.42 -27.98
C GLY A 306 23.97 1.16 -26.68
N SER A 307 23.26 0.71 -25.64
CA SER A 307 23.92 -0.09 -24.61
C SER A 307 24.17 -1.48 -25.20
N SER A 308 25.43 -1.76 -25.49
CA SER A 308 25.93 -3.03 -26.05
C SER A 308 25.94 -4.18 -25.02
N GLY A 309 25.13 -4.09 -23.97
CA GLY A 309 24.94 -5.14 -22.96
C GLY A 309 23.92 -6.18 -23.40
N ALA A 310 24.09 -7.42 -22.97
CA ALA A 310 23.09 -8.46 -23.18
C ALA A 310 21.78 -8.06 -22.47
N SER A 311 20.67 -8.04 -23.20
CA SER A 311 19.36 -7.74 -22.62
C SER A 311 19.05 -8.76 -21.51
N PRO A 312 18.75 -8.36 -20.27
CA PRO A 312 18.45 -9.28 -19.16
C PRO A 312 17.17 -10.11 -19.39
N VAL A 313 16.31 -9.70 -20.32
CA VAL A 313 15.08 -10.43 -20.68
C VAL A 313 15.35 -11.52 -21.71
N THR A 314 16.23 -11.26 -22.69
CA THR A 314 16.47 -12.19 -23.80
C THR A 314 17.81 -12.92 -23.73
N GLY A 315 18.72 -12.48 -22.86
CA GLY A 315 20.10 -12.94 -22.83
C GLY A 315 20.78 -12.78 -24.18
N ALA A 316 20.46 -11.74 -24.95
CA ALA A 316 21.06 -11.53 -26.27
C ALA A 316 21.86 -10.24 -26.32
N SER A 317 23.13 -10.30 -26.75
CA SER A 317 23.92 -9.11 -27.05
C SER A 317 23.51 -8.56 -28.42
N GLY A 318 23.01 -7.34 -28.47
CA GLY A 318 22.63 -6.69 -29.72
C GLY A 318 23.84 -6.26 -30.53
N ARG A 319 24.02 -6.81 -31.74
CA ARG A 319 24.69 -6.07 -32.82
C ARG A 319 23.64 -5.31 -33.63
N GLU A 320 24.03 -4.14 -34.12
CA GLU A 320 23.21 -3.20 -34.88
C GLU A 320 22.43 -3.89 -36.01
N TYR A 321 21.12 -4.02 -35.84
CA TYR A 321 20.22 -4.40 -36.91
C TYR A 321 19.71 -3.10 -37.57
N GLY A 322 20.12 -2.85 -38.81
CA GLY A 322 19.79 -1.64 -39.59
C GLY A 322 18.34 -1.52 -40.07
N VAL A 323 17.38 -2.15 -39.39
CA VAL A 323 15.96 -1.85 -39.64
C VAL A 323 15.52 -0.84 -38.59
N PRO A 324 15.17 0.41 -38.98
CA PRO A 324 14.51 1.33 -38.07
C PRO A 324 13.18 0.69 -37.67
N LEU A 325 13.19 0.04 -36.51
CA LEU A 325 11.98 -0.50 -35.91
C LEU A 325 11.10 0.66 -35.51
N ASN A 326 9.78 0.46 -35.52
CA ASN A 326 8.83 1.41 -34.96
C ASN A 326 8.86 1.35 -33.42
N THR A 327 10.06 1.38 -32.82
CA THR A 327 10.27 1.41 -31.36
C THR A 327 9.61 2.62 -30.71
N ASN A 328 9.37 3.66 -31.52
CA ASN A 328 8.62 4.84 -31.11
C ASN A 328 7.19 4.49 -30.70
N GLU A 329 6.56 3.45 -31.28
CA GLU A 329 5.17 3.10 -30.93
C GLU A 329 5.06 2.54 -29.51
N ILE A 330 5.96 1.65 -29.07
CA ILE A 330 5.93 1.12 -27.70
C ILE A 330 6.23 2.23 -26.69
N VAL A 331 7.28 3.01 -26.95
CA VAL A 331 7.66 4.13 -26.07
C VAL A 331 6.54 5.16 -25.99
N GLN A 332 5.89 5.47 -27.12
CA GLN A 332 4.74 6.37 -27.17
C GLN A 332 3.56 5.81 -26.36
N LYS A 333 3.19 4.54 -26.57
CA LYS A 333 2.11 3.90 -25.78
C LYS A 333 2.41 3.92 -24.29
N LEU A 334 3.66 3.65 -23.91
CA LEU A 334 4.08 3.64 -22.52
C LEU A 334 4.00 5.03 -21.89
N ASN A 335 4.41 6.08 -22.62
CA ASN A 335 4.24 7.47 -22.20
C ASN A 335 2.76 7.88 -22.11
N GLU A 336 1.94 7.49 -23.09
CA GLU A 336 0.48 7.76 -23.07
C GLU A 336 -0.18 7.10 -21.85
N GLU A 337 0.15 5.85 -21.55
CA GLU A 337 -0.35 5.14 -20.37
C GLU A 337 0.19 5.73 -19.06
N VAL A 338 1.44 6.18 -19.01
CA VAL A 338 1.99 6.91 -17.84
C VAL A 338 1.20 8.18 -17.57
N GLU A 339 0.92 8.99 -18.60
CA GLU A 339 0.16 10.23 -18.43
C GLU A 339 -1.31 9.97 -18.04
N LYS A 340 -1.93 8.89 -18.53
CA LYS A 340 -3.25 8.45 -18.07
C LYS A 340 -3.23 8.08 -16.59
N GLU A 341 -2.27 7.25 -16.16
CA GLU A 341 -2.15 6.81 -14.77
C GLU A 341 -1.81 7.98 -13.83
N LYS A 342 -1.01 8.96 -14.26
CA LYS A 342 -0.76 10.20 -13.50
C LYS A 342 -2.06 10.97 -13.26
N LYS A 343 -2.90 11.15 -14.29
CA LYS A 343 -4.20 11.84 -14.16
C LYS A 343 -5.15 11.10 -13.24
N ILE A 344 -5.22 9.77 -13.34
CA ILE A 344 -6.03 8.92 -12.45
C ILE A 344 -5.55 9.08 -11.00
N LEU A 345 -4.24 9.08 -10.78
CA LEU A 345 -3.65 9.25 -9.44
C LEU A 345 -3.93 10.65 -8.86
N GLU A 346 -3.80 11.69 -9.66
CA GLU A 346 -4.09 13.07 -9.25
C GLU A 346 -5.58 13.26 -8.91
N GLN A 347 -6.48 12.72 -9.73
CA GLN A 347 -7.91 12.72 -9.44
C GLN A 347 -8.22 11.96 -8.14
N LYS A 348 -7.62 10.78 -7.95
CA LYS A 348 -7.77 9.99 -6.71
C LYS A 348 -7.32 10.79 -5.48
N LYS A 349 -6.21 11.53 -5.56
CA LYS A 349 -5.74 12.40 -4.46
C LYS A 349 -6.73 13.51 -4.11
N ILE A 350 -7.35 14.13 -5.12
CA ILE A 350 -8.36 15.18 -4.91
C ILE A 350 -9.60 14.59 -4.24
N GLU A 351 -10.06 13.42 -4.69
CA GLU A 351 -11.22 12.72 -4.12
C GLU A 351 -10.94 12.25 -2.69
N GLU A 352 -9.77 11.66 -2.43
CA GLU A 352 -9.32 11.26 -1.08
C GLU A 352 -9.29 12.45 -0.12
N LYS A 353 -8.74 13.60 -0.56
CA LYS A 353 -8.68 14.81 0.28
C LYS A 353 -10.08 15.33 0.62
N LYS A 354 -10.98 15.38 -0.37
CA LYS A 354 -12.38 15.79 -0.14
C LYS A 354 -13.10 14.86 0.81
N ALA A 355 -12.92 13.54 0.65
CA ALA A 355 -13.53 12.53 1.51
C ALA A 355 -12.99 12.62 2.96
N LEU A 356 -11.71 12.91 3.15
CA LEU A 356 -11.13 13.12 4.47
C LEU A 356 -11.70 14.39 5.14
N GLU A 357 -11.76 15.51 4.41
CA GLU A 357 -12.35 16.75 4.93
C GLU A 357 -13.82 16.57 5.31
N GLU A 358 -14.59 15.80 4.53
CA GLU A 358 -15.98 15.46 4.84
C GLU A 358 -16.10 14.56 6.08
N LYS A 359 -15.26 13.53 6.21
CA LYS A 359 -15.21 12.65 7.39
C LYS A 359 -14.88 13.42 8.66
N ILE A 360 -13.89 14.31 8.63
CA ILE A 360 -13.53 15.15 9.78
C ILE A 360 -14.72 16.03 10.18
N LYS A 361 -15.38 16.69 9.22
CA LYS A 361 -16.58 17.52 9.49
C LYS A 361 -17.72 16.69 10.07
N ALA A 362 -17.96 15.48 9.57
CA ALA A 362 -19.00 14.60 10.07
C ALA A 362 -18.71 14.13 11.51
N GLU A 363 -17.46 13.79 11.80
CA GLU A 363 -17.03 13.36 13.13
C GLU A 363 -17.14 14.49 14.17
N ILE A 364 -16.73 15.71 13.79
CA ILE A 364 -16.90 16.89 14.65
C ILE A 364 -18.38 17.11 14.97
N ARG A 365 -19.26 17.10 13.95
CA ARG A 365 -20.71 17.23 14.14
C ARG A 365 -21.28 16.15 15.06
N ARG A 366 -20.83 14.90 14.91
CA ARG A 366 -21.26 13.78 15.75
C ARG A 366 -20.89 14.01 17.22
N LYS A 367 -19.67 14.48 17.51
CA LYS A 367 -19.24 14.75 18.89
C LYS A 367 -19.95 15.97 19.48
N GLU A 368 -20.22 17.01 18.69
CA GLU A 368 -21.02 18.16 19.11
C GLU A 368 -22.47 17.77 19.40
N GLU A 369 -23.06 16.85 18.65
CA GLU A 369 -24.39 16.29 18.92
C GLU A 369 -24.40 15.42 20.18
N GLU A 370 -23.39 14.58 20.37
CA GLU A 370 -23.24 13.74 21.58
C GLU A 370 -23.05 14.59 22.84
N GLU A 371 -22.23 15.64 22.77
CA GLU A 371 -22.03 16.56 23.89
C GLU A 371 -23.32 17.34 24.21
N ARG A 372 -24.03 17.83 23.19
CA ARG A 372 -25.34 18.47 23.37
C ARG A 372 -26.36 17.51 24.00
N ALA A 373 -26.39 16.26 23.56
CA ALA A 373 -27.27 15.24 24.15
C ALA A 373 -26.89 14.93 25.60
N ARG A 374 -25.59 14.87 25.92
CA ARG A 374 -25.09 14.65 27.29
C ARG A 374 -25.49 15.80 28.23
N LEU A 375 -25.31 17.04 27.79
CA LEU A 375 -25.69 18.23 28.55
C LEU A 375 -27.21 18.29 28.75
N ALA A 376 -28.00 17.99 27.72
CA ALA A 376 -29.46 17.92 27.84
C ALA A 376 -29.91 16.83 28.82
N ALA A 377 -29.27 15.65 28.79
CA ALA A 377 -29.57 14.57 29.73
C ALA A 377 -29.17 14.91 31.17
N GLU A 378 -28.05 15.63 31.36
CA GLU A 378 -27.61 16.11 32.68
C GLU A 378 -28.55 17.18 33.23
N GLU A 379 -28.97 18.13 32.39
CA GLU A 379 -29.96 19.15 32.74
C GLU A 379 -31.32 18.53 33.10
N GLU A 380 -31.78 17.52 32.34
CA GLU A 380 -33.01 16.79 32.65
C GLU A 380 -32.90 16.05 34.00
N ARG A 381 -31.75 15.42 34.29
CA ARG A 381 -31.51 14.77 35.59
C ARG A 381 -31.51 15.79 36.73
N ALA A 382 -30.84 16.94 36.55
CA ALA A 382 -30.83 18.01 37.53
C ALA A 382 -32.23 18.60 37.76
N ALA A 383 -33.03 18.76 36.70
CA ALA A 383 -34.41 19.23 36.79
C ALA A 383 -35.30 18.23 37.54
N LYS A 384 -35.18 16.93 37.25
CA LYS A 384 -35.90 15.87 37.98
C LYS A 384 -35.51 15.83 39.46
N GLU A 385 -34.22 15.97 39.77
CA GLU A 385 -33.76 15.99 41.16
C GLU A 385 -34.27 17.22 41.91
N ARG A 386 -34.24 18.41 41.29
CA ARG A 386 -34.83 19.63 41.88
C ARG A 386 -36.34 19.47 42.10
N ALA A 387 -37.05 18.86 41.17
CA ALA A 387 -38.48 18.58 41.31
C ALA A 387 -38.75 17.62 42.48
N ARG A 388 -37.93 16.58 42.64
CA ARG A 388 -38.03 15.62 43.76
C ARG A 388 -37.79 16.30 45.11
N VAL A 389 -36.73 17.12 45.23
CA VAL A 389 -36.43 17.87 46.46
C VAL A 389 -37.56 18.85 46.78
N ALA A 390 -38.08 19.59 45.80
CA ALA A 390 -39.20 20.52 46.01
C ALA A 390 -40.49 19.78 46.44
N GLU A 391 -40.75 18.59 45.91
CA GLU A 391 -41.88 17.76 46.34
C GLU A 391 -41.70 17.24 47.77
N GLU A 392 -40.51 16.80 48.14
CA GLU A 392 -40.18 16.37 49.50
C GLU A 392 -40.28 17.52 50.51
N GLU A 393 -39.77 18.71 50.18
CA GLU A 393 -39.91 19.92 51.00
C GLU A 393 -41.38 20.31 51.18
N LYS A 394 -42.19 20.23 50.12
CA LYS A 394 -43.63 20.50 50.20
C LYS A 394 -44.33 19.50 51.12
N LYS A 395 -44.03 18.21 51.01
CA LYS A 395 -44.56 17.15 51.90
C LYS A 395 -44.12 17.36 53.35
N ALA A 396 -42.86 17.74 53.59
CA ALA A 396 -42.36 18.02 54.93
C ALA A 396 -43.01 19.27 55.54
N ALA A 397 -43.24 20.32 54.76
CA ALA A 397 -43.93 21.53 55.20
C ALA A 397 -45.41 21.25 55.53
N GLU A 398 -46.09 20.45 54.71
CA GLU A 398 -47.47 20.03 54.94
C GLU A 398 -47.61 19.16 56.20
N GLU A 399 -46.70 18.21 56.40
CA GLU A 399 -46.70 17.38 57.61
C GLU A 399 -46.38 18.19 58.87
N LYS A 400 -45.44 19.15 58.79
CA LYS A 400 -45.17 20.07 59.89
C LYS A 400 -46.39 20.93 60.23
N ALA A 401 -47.11 21.44 59.23
CA ALA A 401 -48.34 22.19 59.43
C ALA A 401 -49.43 21.35 60.12
N ARG A 402 -49.56 20.07 59.75
CA ARG A 402 -50.48 19.13 60.45
C ARG A 402 -50.09 18.90 61.90
N GLN A 403 -48.79 18.70 62.17
CA GLN A 403 -48.30 18.53 63.54
C GLN A 403 -48.51 19.78 64.40
N ASP A 404 -48.29 20.97 63.84
CA ASP A 404 -48.52 22.24 64.54
C ASP A 404 -50.02 22.46 64.81
N GLU A 405 -50.92 22.12 63.86
CA GLU A 405 -52.37 22.16 64.08
C GLU A 405 -52.81 21.17 65.18
N GLU A 406 -52.28 19.95 65.17
CA GLU A 406 -52.59 18.93 66.17
C GLU A 406 -52.09 19.34 67.57
N ARG A 407 -50.87 19.91 67.67
CA ARG A 407 -50.37 20.50 68.93
C ARG A 407 -51.23 21.66 69.40
N ALA A 408 -51.67 22.54 68.50
CA ALA A 408 -52.56 23.64 68.84
C ALA A 408 -53.92 23.14 69.37
N ARG A 409 -54.47 22.07 68.78
CA ARG A 409 -55.69 21.41 69.29
C ARG A 409 -55.48 20.79 70.66
N MET A 410 -54.37 20.07 70.87
CA MET A 410 -54.03 19.47 72.17
C MET A 410 -53.80 20.53 73.26
N GLU A 411 -53.14 21.65 72.93
CA GLU A 411 -52.98 22.78 73.86
C GLU A 411 -54.31 23.48 74.15
N ALA A 412 -55.16 23.69 73.16
CA ALA A 412 -56.49 24.26 73.35
C ALA A 412 -57.37 23.33 74.23
N GLU A 413 -57.30 22.02 74.01
CA GLU A 413 -57.98 21.04 74.84
C GLU A 413 -57.41 21.01 76.27
N LYS A 414 -56.09 21.09 76.43
CA LYS A 414 -55.43 21.17 77.74
C LYS A 414 -55.84 22.45 78.47
N LYS A 415 -55.87 23.60 77.79
CA LYS A 415 -56.36 24.88 78.35
C LYS A 415 -57.85 24.80 78.71
N ALA A 416 -58.68 24.14 77.91
CA ALA A 416 -60.09 23.94 78.23
C ALA A 416 -60.29 22.99 79.42
N LYS A 417 -59.47 21.94 79.56
CA LYS A 417 -59.46 21.05 80.73
C LYS A 417 -58.93 21.76 81.97
N GLU A 418 -57.89 22.58 81.83
CA GLU A 418 -57.31 23.37 82.92
C GLU A 418 -58.25 24.50 83.35
N GLU A 419 -58.98 25.14 82.43
CA GLU A 419 -60.01 26.13 82.75
C GLU A 419 -61.22 25.49 83.42
N LYS A 420 -61.67 24.32 82.96
CA LYS A 420 -62.69 23.53 83.67
C LYS A 420 -62.22 23.11 85.06
N ALA A 421 -60.98 22.64 85.19
CA ALA A 421 -60.38 22.29 86.47
C ALA A 421 -60.20 23.53 87.37
N ARG A 422 -59.92 24.71 86.81
CA ARG A 422 -59.83 25.98 87.55
C ARG A 422 -61.20 26.45 88.00
N LEU A 423 -62.25 26.32 87.19
CA LEU A 423 -63.63 26.63 87.57
C LEU A 423 -64.18 25.65 88.61
N GLU A 424 -63.78 24.38 88.54
CA GLU A 424 -64.13 23.35 89.51
C GLU A 424 -63.33 23.52 90.82
N ALA A 425 -62.04 23.88 90.73
CA ALA A 425 -61.22 24.29 91.86
C ALA A 425 -61.70 25.63 92.46
N GLU A 426 -62.23 26.56 91.68
CA GLU A 426 -62.83 27.81 92.16
C GLU A 426 -64.18 27.55 92.84
N ARG A 427 -64.98 26.59 92.36
CA ARG A 427 -66.18 26.10 93.08
C ARG A 427 -65.80 25.41 94.39
N LEU A 428 -64.77 24.57 94.40
CA LEU A 428 -64.30 23.86 95.60
C LEU A 428 -63.54 24.79 96.57
N ALA A 429 -62.90 25.86 96.08
CA ALA A 429 -62.24 26.88 96.89
C ALA A 429 -63.22 27.91 97.47
N LYS A 430 -64.34 28.21 96.78
CA LYS A 430 -65.45 28.99 97.35
C LYS A 430 -66.22 28.22 98.43
N GLU A 431 -66.15 26.88 98.46
CA GLU A 431 -66.70 26.04 99.55
C GLU A 431 -65.73 25.78 100.71
N LYS A 432 -64.40 25.95 100.54
CA LYS A 432 -63.40 25.59 101.56
C LYS A 432 -62.48 26.75 101.99
N ALA A 433 -62.95 28.00 101.92
CA ALA A 433 -62.22 29.18 102.42
C ALA A 433 -62.77 29.73 103.76
N LYS A 434 -63.13 28.82 104.69
CA LYS A 434 -63.09 29.07 106.14
C LYS A 434 -61.98 28.17 106.72
N GLN A 435 -61.01 28.82 107.37
CA GLN A 435 -59.97 28.26 108.26
C GLN A 435 -58.55 28.02 107.69
N LYS A 436 -57.66 28.89 108.18
CA LYS A 436 -56.32 28.65 108.77
C LYS A 436 -55.06 28.48 107.88
N LYS A 437 -54.18 29.45 108.15
CA LYS A 437 -52.71 29.51 108.01
C LYS A 437 -51.97 28.26 108.56
N LYS A 438 -50.88 27.82 107.91
CA LYS A 438 -49.45 27.95 108.32
C LYS A 438 -48.53 26.89 107.69
N ASP A 439 -47.28 27.32 107.40
CA ASP A 439 -45.97 26.62 107.27
C ASP A 439 -45.84 25.52 106.19
N GLY A 440 -44.76 25.30 105.44
CA GLY A 440 -43.38 25.80 105.35
C GLY A 440 -42.58 24.87 104.40
N SER A 441 -41.32 25.23 104.11
CA SER A 441 -40.21 24.37 103.58
C SER A 441 -40.02 24.15 102.06
N SER A 442 -38.88 24.67 101.56
CA SER A 442 -38.06 24.23 100.40
C SER A 442 -37.51 22.78 100.59
N PRO A 443 -36.77 22.08 99.67
CA PRO A 443 -35.69 22.59 98.76
C PRO A 443 -35.38 21.81 97.42
N ALA A 444 -34.33 22.28 96.70
CA ALA A 444 -33.27 21.50 95.97
C ALA A 444 -33.68 20.63 94.74
N LEU A 445 -33.10 20.62 93.52
CA LEU A 445 -31.73 20.62 92.92
C LEU A 445 -31.64 19.42 91.92
N VAL A 446 -30.66 19.46 91.00
CA VAL A 446 -30.07 18.35 90.17
C VAL A 446 -30.91 17.87 88.95
N HIS A 447 -30.46 17.87 87.67
CA HIS A 447 -29.33 17.21 86.97
C HIS A 447 -29.07 17.94 85.62
N SER A 448 -27.89 18.25 85.07
CA SER A 448 -26.56 17.61 84.92
C SER A 448 -26.51 16.29 84.16
N SER A 449 -26.00 16.38 82.91
CA SER A 449 -25.30 15.33 82.14
C SER A 449 -24.71 15.92 80.85
N LEU A 450 -23.65 16.72 80.93
CA LEU A 450 -22.27 16.27 80.65
C LEU A 450 -22.02 14.77 80.91
N ILE A 451 -21.76 13.97 79.86
CA ILE A 451 -20.88 12.78 79.87
C ILE A 451 -20.78 12.13 78.47
N LEU A 452 -19.54 12.14 77.94
CA LEU A 452 -18.84 11.08 77.21
C LEU A 452 -19.39 10.55 75.87
N LEU A 453 -18.72 10.98 74.78
CA LEU A 453 -17.91 10.04 74.00
C LEU A 453 -16.71 10.77 73.35
N VAL A 454 -15.63 10.79 74.12
CA VAL A 454 -14.24 10.88 73.66
C VAL A 454 -13.91 9.53 73.02
N LEU A 455 -13.67 9.53 71.72
CA LEU A 455 -12.67 8.70 71.03
C LEU A 455 -12.17 9.59 69.87
N SER A 456 -10.97 10.16 69.94
CA SER A 456 -9.72 9.45 69.68
C SER A 456 -9.70 8.93 68.23
N VAL A 457 -8.75 9.23 67.37
CA VAL A 457 -7.36 9.62 67.57
C VAL A 457 -6.78 9.71 66.14
N LEU A 458 -5.84 10.62 65.91
CA LEU A 458 -4.84 10.56 64.84
C LEU A 458 -5.32 10.26 63.40
N GLY A 459 -5.53 11.33 62.64
CA GLY A 459 -5.37 11.33 61.18
C GLY A 459 -4.21 12.23 60.75
N CYS A 460 -3.11 12.26 61.51
CA CYS A 460 -1.82 12.76 61.03
C CYS A 460 -1.20 11.71 60.10
N THR A 461 -1.27 11.97 58.79
CA THR A 461 -0.27 11.59 57.76
C THR A 461 -0.66 12.46 56.54
N LEU A 462 0.09 13.47 56.10
CA LEU A 462 1.54 13.51 55.89
C LEU A 462 2.02 12.19 55.31
N VAL A 463 1.67 11.98 54.04
CA VAL A 463 2.40 11.19 53.03
C VAL A 463 2.26 12.02 51.75
N CYS A 464 3.26 12.86 51.49
CA CYS A 464 4.32 12.67 50.49
C CYS A 464 3.89 13.16 49.11
#